data_AF-A0A353SXG7-F1
#
_entry.id   AF-A0A353SXG7-F1
#
_cell.length_a   1.000
_cell.length_b   1.000
_cell.length_c   1.000
_cell.angle_alpha   90.00
_cell.angle_beta   90.00
_cell.angle_gamma   90.00
#
_symmetry.space_group_name_H-M   'P 1'
#
loop_
_entity.id
_entity.type
_entity.pdbx_description
1 polymer ?
#
loop_
_entity_poly.entity_id
_entity_poly.type
_entity_poly.pdbx_seq_one_letter_code
_entity_poly.pdbx_strand_id
1 'polypeptide(L)'
;MNVKSNTSGKEKLHLDRHDIFRIKKMRPGMAVSCEKGILWITQSGDLRDYLLAPGQNLVIKKHGRVLIEALRDVDFKIASPEKARLN
;
A
#
# COMPACT_ATOMS: atom_id res chain seq x y z
N MET A 1 -7.69 -14.57 -0.07
CA MET A 1 -7.77 -14.74 -1.55
C MET A 1 -6.66 -13.95 -2.23
N ASN A 2 -6.04 -14.42 -3.31
CA ASN A 2 -4.87 -13.75 -3.93
C ASN A 2 -5.33 -12.78 -5.04
N VAL A 3 -5.69 -11.55 -4.67
CA VAL A 3 -6.06 -10.52 -5.66
C VAL A 3 -4.80 -10.06 -6.40
N LYS A 4 -4.71 -10.37 -7.69
CA LYS A 4 -3.73 -9.78 -8.60
C LYS A 4 -4.35 -8.52 -9.21
N SER A 5 -3.99 -7.32 -8.76
CA SER A 5 -4.35 -6.09 -9.49
C SER A 5 -3.16 -5.53 -10.26
N ASN A 6 -3.43 -5.17 -11.52
CA ASN A 6 -2.48 -4.59 -12.47
C ASN A 6 -2.61 -3.06 -12.33
N THR A 7 -1.69 -2.43 -11.61
CA THR A 7 -1.90 -1.09 -11.02
C THR A 7 -1.84 0.03 -12.06
N SER A 8 -2.99 0.63 -12.42
CA SER A 8 -3.07 1.86 -13.23
C SER A 8 -4.12 2.90 -12.74
N GLY A 9 -4.70 2.74 -11.55
CA GLY A 9 -5.67 3.68 -10.95
C GLY A 9 -5.46 3.92 -9.45
N LYS A 10 -6.07 5.00 -8.90
CA LYS A 10 -6.29 5.16 -7.45
C LYS A 10 -7.30 4.09 -7.03
N GLU A 11 -6.83 2.88 -6.74
CA GLU A 11 -7.69 1.77 -6.33
C GLU A 11 -7.92 1.83 -4.82
N LYS A 12 -9.19 1.85 -4.41
CA LYS A 12 -9.59 1.54 -3.03
C LYS A 12 -9.60 0.03 -2.88
N LEU A 13 -8.99 -0.46 -1.82
CA LEU A 13 -8.85 -1.88 -1.52
C LEU A 13 -9.29 -2.13 -0.08
N HIS A 14 -9.91 -3.29 0.11
CA HIS A 14 -10.29 -3.80 1.42
C HIS A 14 -9.52 -5.10 1.70
N LEU A 15 -9.07 -5.28 2.92
CA LEU A 15 -8.53 -6.55 3.41
C LEU A 15 -9.11 -6.82 4.81
N ASP A 16 -9.56 -8.05 5.03
CA ASP A 16 -9.89 -8.53 6.37
C ASP A 16 -8.61 -8.67 7.20
N ARG A 17 -8.72 -8.70 8.53
CA ARG A 17 -7.58 -8.97 9.41
C ARG A 17 -6.83 -10.25 8.97
N HIS A 18 -5.49 -10.16 8.93
CA HIS A 18 -4.54 -11.18 8.50
C HIS A 18 -4.50 -11.46 6.99
N ASP A 19 -5.31 -10.79 6.18
CA ASP A 19 -5.12 -10.84 4.73
C ASP A 19 -3.83 -10.10 4.33
N ILE A 20 -3.20 -10.64 3.29
CA ILE A 20 -1.93 -10.14 2.76
C ILE A 20 -2.09 -9.77 1.28
N PHE A 21 -1.78 -8.53 0.96
CA PHE A 21 -1.73 -8.01 -0.39
C PHE A 21 -0.29 -7.85 -0.88
N ARG A 22 -0.01 -8.28 -2.12
CA ARG A 22 1.34 -8.34 -2.69
C ARG A 22 1.45 -7.47 -3.93
N ILE A 23 2.32 -6.47 -3.86
CA ILE A 23 2.63 -5.60 -5.00
C ILE A 23 3.98 -6.01 -5.57
N LYS A 24 3.99 -6.54 -6.79
CA LYS A 24 5.22 -7.06 -7.42
C LYS A 24 6.18 -5.96 -7.87
N LYS A 25 5.66 -4.80 -8.28
CA LYS A 25 6.44 -3.72 -8.90
C LYS A 25 5.96 -2.36 -8.40
N MET A 26 6.42 -1.95 -7.22
CA MET A 26 6.25 -0.59 -6.73
C MET A 26 7.44 0.28 -7.18
N ARG A 27 7.18 1.55 -7.42
CA ARG A 27 8.16 2.52 -7.94
C ARG A 27 8.18 3.77 -7.05
N PRO A 28 9.31 4.51 -7.01
CA PRO A 28 9.40 5.77 -6.29
C PRO A 28 8.27 6.73 -6.66
N GLY A 29 7.70 7.39 -5.64
CA GLY A 29 6.60 8.34 -5.78
C GLY A 29 5.20 7.73 -5.76
N MET A 30 5.05 6.40 -5.83
CA MET A 30 3.78 5.75 -5.49
C MET A 30 3.49 5.91 -4.00
N ALA A 31 2.21 5.95 -3.63
CA ALA A 31 1.80 6.11 -2.23
C ALA A 31 0.80 5.03 -1.81
N VAL A 32 0.92 4.58 -0.56
CA VAL A 32 -0.08 3.80 0.15
C VAL A 32 -0.71 4.68 1.22
N SER A 33 -2.04 4.73 1.27
CA SER A 33 -2.80 5.55 2.22
C SER A 33 -3.76 4.66 3.00
N CYS A 34 -3.72 4.72 4.33
CA CYS A 34 -4.65 3.98 5.17
C CYS A 34 -5.88 4.85 5.49
N GLU A 35 -7.08 4.39 5.16
CA GLU A 35 -8.34 5.11 5.44
C GLU A 35 -9.00 4.62 6.73
N LYS A 36 -8.88 3.32 7.03
CA LYS A 36 -9.41 2.66 8.22
C LYS A 36 -8.51 1.48 8.58
N GLY A 37 -8.48 1.06 9.85
CA GLY A 37 -7.74 -0.12 10.28
C GLY A 37 -6.26 0.16 10.53
N ILE A 38 -5.42 -0.88 10.45
CA ILE A 38 -3.96 -0.77 10.64
C ILE A 38 -3.27 -1.64 9.60
N LEU A 39 -2.36 -1.04 8.83
CA LEU A 39 -1.49 -1.74 7.89
C LEU A 39 -0.11 -1.96 8.48
N TRP A 40 0.45 -3.14 8.24
CA TRP A 40 1.88 -3.40 8.29
C TRP A 40 2.42 -3.53 6.86
N ILE A 41 3.51 -2.83 6.56
CA ILE A 41 4.08 -2.76 5.22
C ILE A 41 5.57 -3.06 5.29
N THR A 42 6.00 -4.01 4.46
CA THR A 42 7.42 -4.35 4.29
C THR A 42 7.82 -4.17 2.83
N GLN A 43 9.01 -3.62 2.59
CA GLN A 43 9.51 -3.33 1.24
C GLN A 43 10.86 -4.02 1.01
N SER A 44 10.98 -4.77 -0.09
CA SER A 44 12.28 -5.31 -0.50
C SER A 44 13.30 -4.19 -0.71
N GLY A 45 14.45 -4.28 -0.05
CA GLY A 45 15.53 -3.29 -0.14
C GLY A 45 15.34 -2.06 0.77
N ASP A 46 14.30 -2.04 1.60
CA ASP A 46 14.22 -1.17 2.79
C ASP A 46 14.43 -2.05 4.02
N LEU A 47 15.23 -1.58 4.98
CA LEU A 47 15.50 -2.31 6.22
C LEU A 47 14.44 -2.04 7.29
N ARG A 48 13.48 -1.17 6.99
CA ARG A 48 12.41 -0.78 7.88
C ARG A 48 11.10 -1.33 7.39
N ASP A 49 10.30 -1.72 8.36
CA ASP A 49 8.87 -1.90 8.16
C ASP A 49 8.11 -0.65 8.62
N TYR A 50 6.89 -0.54 8.13
CA TYR A 50 6.04 0.61 8.40
C TYR A 50 4.69 0.15 8.92
N LEU A 51 4.19 0.87 9.92
CA LEU A 51 2.80 0.80 10.36
C LEU A 51 2.07 2.05 9.89
N LEU A 52 0.90 1.88 9.28
CA LEU A 52 0.02 2.99 8.94
C LEU A 52 -1.30 2.84 9.70
N ALA A 53 -1.60 3.86 10.50
CA ALA A 53 -2.90 4.10 11.09
C ALA A 53 -3.77 4.94 10.14
N PRO A 54 -5.10 5.08 10.40
CA PRO A 54 -6.00 5.86 9.57
C PRO A 54 -5.50 7.31 9.39
N GLY A 55 -5.53 7.79 8.16
CA GLY A 55 -5.05 9.12 7.77
C GLY A 55 -3.55 9.20 7.46
N GLN A 56 -2.78 8.14 7.72
CA GLN A 56 -1.35 8.12 7.42
C GLN A 56 -1.06 7.62 6.00
N ASN A 57 0.05 8.11 5.45
CA ASN A 57 0.51 7.81 4.11
C ASN A 57 1.98 7.37 4.11
N LEU A 58 2.30 6.33 3.33
CA LEU A 58 3.67 5.93 3.02
C LEU A 58 3.95 6.20 1.55
N VAL A 59 4.90 7.10 1.28
CA VAL A 59 5.44 7.31 -0.07
C VAL A 59 6.62 6.36 -0.29
N ILE A 60 6.52 5.57 -1.35
CA ILE A 60 7.56 4.63 -1.75
C ILE A 60 8.76 5.41 -2.28
N LYS A 61 9.94 5.13 -1.73
CA LYS A 61 11.20 5.81 -2.10
C LYS A 61 12.12 4.97 -2.98
N LYS A 62 11.90 3.66 -3.03
CA LYS A 62 12.74 2.71 -3.77
C LYS A 62 11.89 1.86 -4.70
N HIS A 63 12.50 1.31 -5.75
CA HIS A 63 11.87 0.25 -6.54
C HIS A 63 11.82 -1.05 -5.73
N GLY A 64 10.81 -1.87 -5.94
CA GLY A 64 10.81 -3.22 -5.37
C GLY A 64 9.43 -3.84 -5.19
N ARG A 65 9.43 -5.00 -4.54
CA ARG A 65 8.21 -5.67 -4.08
C ARG A 65 7.80 -5.10 -2.74
N VAL A 66 6.50 -5.00 -2.53
CA VAL A 66 5.90 -4.59 -1.26
C VAL A 66 4.89 -5.63 -0.82
N LEU A 67 4.98 -5.98 0.47
CA LEU A 67 4.00 -6.78 1.18
C LEU A 67 3.18 -5.84 2.06
N ILE A 68 1.86 -5.98 2.03
CA ILE A 68 0.93 -5.25 2.89
C ILE A 68 0.13 -6.30 3.65
N GLU A 69 0.13 -6.23 4.97
CA GLU A 69 -0.69 -7.07 5.85
C GLU A 69 -1.67 -6.20 6.64
N ALA A 70 -2.91 -6.67 6.73
CA ALA A 70 -3.93 -6.07 7.56
C ALA A 70 -3.81 -6.58 9.01
N LEU A 71 -3.33 -5.74 9.94
CA LEU A 71 -3.32 -6.09 11.37
C LEU A 71 -4.71 -5.97 12.01
N ARG A 72 -5.60 -5.22 11.35
CA ARG A 72 -7.05 -5.08 11.56
C ARG A 72 -7.70 -4.95 10.18
N ASP A 73 -8.99 -5.22 10.07
CA ASP A 73 -9.76 -4.95 8.85
C ASP A 73 -9.47 -3.53 8.37
N VAL A 74 -9.07 -3.39 7.12
CA VAL A 74 -8.47 -2.18 6.59
C VAL A 74 -9.12 -1.79 5.28
N ASP A 75 -9.38 -0.50 5.15
CA ASP A 75 -9.63 0.15 3.87
C ASP A 75 -8.41 1.01 3.55
N PHE A 76 -7.82 0.81 2.38
CA PHE A 76 -6.62 1.55 1.97
C PHE A 76 -6.63 1.86 0.48
N LYS A 77 -5.73 2.76 0.09
CA LYS A 77 -5.56 3.19 -1.29
C LYS A 77 -4.12 3.02 -1.74
N ILE A 78 -3.95 2.76 -3.03
CA ILE A 78 -2.67 2.86 -3.72
C ILE A 78 -2.82 3.91 -4.83
N ALA A 79 -1.88 4.85 -4.90
CA ALA A 79 -1.86 5.88 -5.94
C ALA A 79 -0.52 5.89 -6.70
N SER A 80 -0.58 6.09 -8.01
CA SER A 80 0.60 6.39 -8.84
C SER A 80 0.97 7.88 -8.72
N PRO A 81 2.28 8.23 -8.82
CA PRO A 81 2.76 9.61 -8.69
C PRO A 81 2.19 10.57 -9.75
N GLU A 82 1.74 10.05 -10.89
CA GLU A 82 1.13 10.84 -11.97
C GLU A 82 -0.28 11.33 -11.61
N LYS A 83 -1.00 10.62 -10.71
CA LYS A 83 -2.38 10.94 -10.29
C LYS A 83 -2.47 11.64 -8.93
N ALA A 84 -1.35 11.77 -8.21
CA ALA A 84 -1.28 12.55 -6.96
C ALA A 84 -1.18 14.06 -7.21
N ARG A 85 -0.82 14.49 -8.44
CA ARG A 85 -0.61 15.90 -8.84
C ARG A 85 -1.85 16.62 -9.38
N LEU A 86 -3.01 15.97 -9.43
CA LEU A 86 -4.23 16.51 -10.05
C LEU A 86 -5.30 16.96 -9.04
N ASN A 87 -4.90 17.36 -7.84
CA ASN A 87 -5.79 17.95 -6.83
C ASN A 87 -5.32 19.35 -6.47
#